data_AF-A0A8J2FKD5-F1
#
_entry.id   AF-A0A8J2FKD5-F1
#
_cell.length_a   1.000
_cell.length_b   1.000
_cell.length_c   1.000
_cell.angle_alpha   90.00
_cell.angle_beta   90.00
_cell.angle_gamma   90.00
#
_symmetry.space_group_name_H-M   'P 1'
#
loop_
_entity.id
_entity.type
_entity.pdbx_description
1 polymer ?
#
loop_
_entity_poly.entity_id
_entity_poly.type
_entity_poly.pdbx_seq_one_letter_code
_entity_poly.pdbx_strand_id
1 'polypeptide(L)'
;MEKDTGQENPSTRWSNGLHQFLQLKHLGKLEPLGLKAYFDSNMGFLKKYAWMFGMTGTLGGRQEKSFLRSIYQVDFFKLPRYEQRRYYQMPSLILDSDAIAADMQKSSSAAENYALQRSALIIVESIKDMQEKNCVSPKFYKFDRVYTGNPLEEKKMQPGEILVTTNIGGRGMDLGITPVVENNYGLFVLVGFLPADRGGKRVEEQAFGRTARCGRPGSGML
;
A
#
# COMPACT_ATOMS: atom_id res chain seq x y z
N MET A 1 -4.09 -35.40 -23.28
CA MET A 1 -3.70 -35.36 -24.69
C MET A 1 -4.93 -35.08 -25.50
N GLU A 2 -4.92 -34.02 -26.28
CA GLU A 2 -6.03 -33.67 -27.16
C GLU A 2 -6.06 -34.63 -28.37
N LYS A 3 -7.26 -35.05 -28.79
CA LYS A 3 -7.44 -36.17 -29.72
C LYS A 3 -6.94 -35.86 -31.13
N ASP A 4 -7.08 -34.61 -31.57
CA ASP A 4 -6.80 -34.22 -32.96
C ASP A 4 -5.37 -33.68 -33.15
N THR A 5 -4.78 -33.10 -32.10
CA THR A 5 -3.48 -32.42 -32.15
C THR A 5 -2.37 -33.20 -31.44
N GLY A 6 -2.72 -34.17 -30.58
CA GLY A 6 -1.75 -34.87 -29.73
C GLY A 6 -1.12 -33.99 -28.66
N GLN A 7 -1.60 -32.76 -28.45
CA GLN A 7 -0.98 -31.84 -27.50
C GLN A 7 -1.32 -32.20 -26.05
N GLU A 8 -0.33 -32.10 -25.17
CA GLU A 8 -0.51 -32.30 -23.73
C GLU A 8 -1.06 -31.04 -23.05
N ASN A 9 -2.11 -31.21 -22.24
CA ASN A 9 -2.75 -30.13 -21.48
C ASN A 9 -2.54 -30.37 -19.97
N PRO A 10 -1.40 -29.93 -19.39
CA PRO A 10 -1.03 -30.24 -18.01
C PRO A 10 -1.94 -29.59 -16.95
N SER A 11 -2.71 -28.56 -17.33
CA SER A 11 -3.64 -27.85 -16.43
C SER A 11 -5.03 -28.49 -16.34
N THR A 12 -5.33 -29.49 -17.17
CA THR A 12 -6.66 -30.12 -17.22
C THR A 12 -6.71 -31.34 -16.32
N ARG A 13 -7.80 -31.48 -15.55
CA ARG A 13 -8.06 -32.65 -14.70
C ARG A 13 -9.36 -33.31 -15.14
N TRP A 14 -9.39 -34.65 -15.13
CA TRP A 14 -10.62 -35.41 -15.37
C TRP A 14 -11.56 -35.34 -14.15
N SER A 15 -12.86 -35.18 -14.40
CA SER A 15 -13.88 -35.04 -13.36
C SER A 15 -14.27 -36.39 -12.72
N ASN A 16 -15.14 -36.35 -11.70
CA ASN A 16 -15.78 -37.50 -11.06
C ASN A 16 -14.82 -38.58 -10.52
N GLY A 17 -13.64 -38.19 -10.03
CA GLY A 17 -12.69 -39.14 -9.46
C GLY A 17 -11.82 -39.87 -10.49
N LEU A 18 -12.06 -39.66 -11.80
CA LEU A 18 -11.34 -40.38 -12.86
C LEU A 18 -9.85 -40.05 -12.89
N HIS A 19 -9.51 -38.78 -12.63
CA HIS A 19 -8.11 -38.36 -12.59
C HIS A 19 -7.36 -39.03 -11.42
N GLN A 20 -8.01 -39.13 -10.27
CA GLN A 20 -7.47 -39.79 -9.08
C GLN A 20 -7.31 -41.29 -9.31
N PHE A 21 -8.28 -41.93 -9.96
CA PHE A 21 -8.18 -43.35 -10.33
C PHE A 21 -6.99 -43.61 -11.26
N LEU A 22 -6.80 -42.79 -12.28
CA LEU A 22 -5.66 -42.92 -13.21
C LEU A 22 -4.31 -42.66 -12.53
N GLN A 23 -4.24 -41.68 -11.63
CA GLN A 23 -3.04 -41.42 -10.82
C GLN A 23 -2.69 -42.64 -9.96
N LEU A 24 -3.66 -43.26 -9.28
CA LEU A 24 -3.44 -44.47 -8.50
C LEU A 24 -3.01 -45.65 -9.38
N LYS A 25 -3.69 -45.86 -10.52
CA LYS A 25 -3.42 -46.97 -11.43
C LYS A 25 -2.04 -46.91 -12.07
N HIS A 26 -1.58 -45.72 -12.47
CA HIS A 26 -0.38 -45.56 -13.30
C HIS A 26 0.82 -44.98 -12.54
N LEU A 27 0.61 -44.16 -11.52
CA LEU A 27 1.68 -43.45 -10.81
C LEU A 27 1.86 -43.95 -9.36
N GLY A 28 0.92 -44.74 -8.83
CA GLY A 28 0.98 -45.28 -7.46
C GLY A 28 0.97 -44.21 -6.36
N LYS A 29 0.72 -42.95 -6.70
CA LYS A 29 0.72 -41.81 -5.78
C LYS A 29 -0.44 -40.89 -6.10
N LEU A 30 -1.16 -40.51 -5.05
CA LEU A 30 -2.25 -39.53 -5.13
C LEU A 30 -1.73 -38.15 -4.76
N GLU A 31 -2.08 -37.14 -5.56
CA GLU A 31 -1.84 -35.75 -5.16
C GLU A 31 -2.84 -35.32 -4.07
N PRO A 32 -2.41 -34.53 -3.07
CA PRO A 32 -3.33 -33.97 -2.09
C PRO A 32 -4.45 -33.17 -2.76
N LEU A 33 -5.69 -33.54 -2.49
CA LEU A 33 -6.86 -32.80 -2.96
C LEU A 33 -7.02 -31.51 -2.15
N GLY A 34 -6.70 -30.37 -2.76
CA GLY A 34 -7.14 -29.06 -2.28
C GLY A 34 -8.63 -28.88 -2.57
N LEU A 35 -9.51 -29.43 -1.73
CA LEU A 35 -10.95 -29.32 -1.93
C LEU A 35 -11.43 -27.96 -1.41
N LYS A 36 -11.77 -27.05 -2.34
CA LYS A 36 -12.40 -25.78 -1.99
C LYS A 36 -13.89 -26.02 -1.77
N ALA A 37 -14.30 -26.32 -0.54
CA ALA A 37 -15.69 -26.59 -0.20
C ALA A 37 -16.61 -25.37 -0.42
N TYR A 38 -16.08 -24.17 -0.28
CA TYR A 38 -16.80 -22.93 -0.47
C TYR A 38 -15.87 -21.86 -1.06
N PHE A 39 -16.35 -21.16 -2.08
CA PHE A 39 -15.66 -20.03 -2.68
C PHE A 39 -16.68 -18.92 -2.91
N ASP A 40 -16.41 -17.75 -2.34
CA ASP A 40 -17.18 -16.54 -2.59
C ASP A 40 -16.23 -15.41 -2.92
N SER A 41 -16.65 -14.57 -3.85
CA SER A 41 -15.88 -13.37 -4.17
C SER A 41 -16.19 -12.28 -3.13
N ASN A 42 -15.25 -11.37 -2.87
CA ASN A 42 -15.52 -10.22 -2.00
C ASN A 42 -16.76 -9.43 -2.48
N MET A 43 -16.95 -9.34 -3.80
CA MET A 43 -18.13 -8.71 -4.39
C MET A 43 -19.42 -9.46 -4.08
N GLY A 44 -19.43 -10.79 -4.25
CA GLY A 44 -20.58 -11.64 -3.95
C GLY A 44 -20.92 -11.63 -2.47
N PHE A 45 -19.90 -11.74 -1.63
CA PHE A 45 -20.03 -11.70 -0.17
C PHE A 45 -20.64 -10.37 0.31
N LEU A 46 -20.13 -9.23 -0.14
CA LEU A 46 -20.63 -7.91 0.27
C LEU A 46 -22.08 -7.65 -0.18
N LYS A 47 -22.51 -8.22 -1.31
CA LYS A 47 -23.89 -8.11 -1.79
C LYS A 47 -24.92 -8.85 -0.94
N LYS A 48 -24.49 -9.74 -0.05
CA LYS A 48 -25.40 -10.48 0.85
C LYS A 48 -25.92 -9.62 2.00
N TYR A 49 -25.26 -8.49 2.28
CA TYR A 49 -25.70 -7.56 3.31
C TYR A 49 -26.85 -6.73 2.79
N ALA A 50 -27.92 -6.63 3.58
CA ALA A 50 -29.06 -5.81 3.23
C ALA A 50 -28.69 -4.31 3.16
N TRP A 51 -27.78 -3.87 4.05
CA TRP A 51 -27.39 -2.47 4.21
C TRP A 51 -25.86 -2.38 4.14
N MET A 52 -25.33 -1.46 3.34
CA MET A 52 -23.90 -1.28 3.14
C MET A 52 -23.49 0.16 3.36
N PHE A 53 -22.58 0.36 4.32
CA PHE A 53 -21.95 1.65 4.58
C PHE A 53 -20.43 1.48 4.55
N GLY A 54 -19.73 2.51 4.10
CA GLY A 54 -18.28 2.49 4.03
C GLY A 54 -17.69 3.88 4.09
N MET A 55 -16.50 3.99 4.67
CA MET A 55 -15.73 5.21 4.71
C MET A 55 -14.35 4.99 4.11
N THR A 56 -13.88 5.98 3.36
CA THR A 56 -12.53 5.97 2.81
C THR A 56 -12.05 7.39 2.59
N GLY A 57 -10.75 7.61 2.77
CA GLY A 57 -10.12 8.89 2.45
C GLY A 57 -10.03 9.14 0.94
N THR A 58 -10.03 8.08 0.12
CA THR A 58 -9.91 8.19 -1.34
C THR A 58 -10.84 7.19 -2.03
N LEU A 59 -11.81 7.67 -2.80
CA LEU A 59 -12.72 6.83 -3.61
C LEU A 59 -12.19 6.59 -5.04
N GLY A 60 -11.09 7.26 -5.42
CA GLY A 60 -10.58 7.25 -6.78
C GLY A 60 -11.29 8.24 -7.70
N GLY A 61 -11.06 8.05 -8.99
CA GLY A 61 -11.60 8.86 -10.06
C GLY A 61 -13.07 8.55 -10.38
N ARG A 62 -13.50 9.01 -11.55
CA ARG A 62 -14.89 8.82 -12.02
C ARG A 62 -15.18 7.35 -12.35
N GLN A 63 -14.21 6.63 -12.89
CA GLN A 63 -14.37 5.24 -13.31
C GLN A 63 -14.59 4.32 -12.11
N GLU A 64 -13.76 4.45 -11.07
CA GLU A 64 -13.87 3.63 -9.84
C GLU A 64 -15.19 3.88 -9.11
N LYS A 65 -15.62 5.14 -9.02
CA LYS A 65 -16.93 5.49 -8.44
C LYS A 65 -18.09 4.92 -9.25
N SER A 66 -18.02 4.99 -10.58
CA SER A 66 -19.05 4.42 -11.46
C SER A 66 -19.15 2.91 -11.29
N PHE A 67 -18.02 2.23 -11.17
CA PHE A 67 -17.95 0.78 -10.92
C PHE A 67 -18.55 0.39 -9.57
N LEU A 68 -18.21 1.13 -8.50
CA LEU A 68 -18.78 0.88 -7.17
C LEU A 68 -20.30 1.12 -7.14
N ARG A 69 -20.78 2.18 -7.79
CA ARG A 69 -22.22 2.46 -7.89
C ARG A 69 -22.97 1.39 -8.70
N SER A 70 -22.41 0.92 -9.81
CA SER A 70 -23.07 -0.10 -10.64
C SER A 70 -23.14 -1.46 -9.95
N ILE A 71 -22.12 -1.80 -9.14
CA ILE A 71 -22.04 -3.11 -8.48
C ILE A 71 -22.83 -3.13 -7.18
N TYR A 72 -22.59 -2.15 -6.30
CA TYR A 72 -23.12 -2.17 -4.93
C TYR A 72 -24.33 -1.26 -4.73
N GLN A 73 -24.75 -0.51 -5.76
CA GLN A 73 -25.90 0.40 -5.69
C GLN A 73 -25.79 1.43 -4.55
N VAL A 74 -24.56 1.90 -4.29
CA VAL A 74 -24.25 2.86 -3.23
C VAL A 74 -24.09 4.28 -3.78
N ASP A 75 -24.40 5.25 -2.94
CA ASP A 75 -24.12 6.66 -3.16
C ASP A 75 -22.88 7.14 -2.39
N PHE A 76 -22.34 8.27 -2.82
CA PHE A 76 -21.14 8.86 -2.23
C PHE A 76 -21.42 10.28 -1.75
N PHE A 77 -21.00 10.55 -0.53
CA PHE A 77 -21.03 11.88 0.04
C PHE A 77 -19.62 12.28 0.47
N LYS A 78 -19.18 13.48 0.08
CA LYS A 78 -17.87 14.02 0.47
C LYS A 78 -18.04 14.84 1.74
N LEU A 79 -17.66 14.24 2.87
CA LEU A 79 -17.65 14.94 4.16
C LEU A 79 -16.60 16.08 4.12
N PRO A 80 -16.96 17.32 4.48
CA PRO A 80 -15.99 18.40 4.60
C PRO A 80 -14.96 18.09 5.70
N ARG A 81 -13.75 18.63 5.56
CA ARG A 81 -12.73 18.49 6.60
C ARG A 81 -13.07 19.43 7.76
N TYR A 82 -12.73 18.98 8.97
CA TYR A 82 -12.81 19.81 10.18
C TYR A 82 -11.95 21.08 10.05
N GLU A 83 -10.74 20.94 9.49
CA GLU A 83 -9.83 22.06 9.22
C GLU A 83 -9.30 22.05 7.79
N GLN A 84 -8.92 23.24 7.31
CA GLN A 84 -8.34 23.40 5.98
C GLN A 84 -6.97 22.71 5.91
N ARG A 85 -6.77 21.89 4.87
CA ARG A 85 -5.51 21.17 4.64
C ARG A 85 -4.40 22.15 4.24
N ARG A 86 -3.35 22.26 5.07
CA ARG A 86 -2.12 23.02 4.74
C ARG A 86 -1.06 22.09 4.15
N TYR A 87 -1.26 21.70 2.89
CA TYR A 87 -0.37 20.76 2.19
C TYR A 87 0.32 21.43 1.02
N TYR A 88 1.63 21.28 0.93
CA TYR A 88 2.45 21.73 -0.19
C TYR A 88 2.97 20.53 -1.00
N GLN A 89 2.61 20.45 -2.28
CA GLN A 89 3.14 19.43 -3.18
C GLN A 89 4.34 19.98 -3.93
N MET A 90 5.50 19.34 -3.76
CA MET A 90 6.71 19.67 -4.50
C MET A 90 6.61 19.14 -5.93
N PRO A 91 7.30 19.76 -6.90
CA PRO A 91 7.40 19.22 -8.26
C PRO A 91 7.93 17.79 -8.24
N SER A 92 7.29 16.91 -9.00
CA SER A 92 7.70 15.51 -9.10
C SER A 92 9.02 15.38 -9.85
N LEU A 93 9.86 14.43 -9.43
CA LEU A 93 11.14 14.15 -10.07
C LEU A 93 11.06 12.82 -10.80
N ILE A 94 11.37 12.83 -12.10
CA ILE A 94 11.50 11.61 -12.89
C ILE A 94 12.98 11.28 -12.96
N LEU A 95 13.37 10.19 -12.31
CA LEU A 95 14.75 9.76 -12.15
C LEU A 95 14.91 8.30 -12.55
N ASP A 96 16.10 7.94 -13.03
CA ASP A 96 16.48 6.54 -13.25
C ASP A 96 16.58 5.79 -11.92
N SER A 97 16.42 4.46 -11.94
CA SER A 97 16.38 3.60 -10.75
C SER A 97 17.52 3.83 -9.76
N ASP A 98 18.74 4.01 -10.27
CA ASP A 98 19.94 4.25 -9.45
C ASP A 98 19.95 5.67 -8.85
N ALA A 99 19.43 6.65 -9.60
CA ALA A 99 19.33 8.04 -9.17
C ALA A 99 18.22 8.26 -8.14
N ILE A 100 17.16 7.44 -8.14
CA ILE A 100 16.11 7.44 -7.10
C ILE A 100 16.72 7.14 -5.73
N ALA A 101 17.60 6.14 -5.63
CA ALA A 101 18.25 5.81 -4.36
C ALA A 101 19.11 6.96 -3.84
N ALA A 102 19.85 7.63 -4.74
CA ALA A 102 20.65 8.79 -4.40
C ALA A 102 19.79 9.98 -3.94
N ASP A 103 18.65 10.23 -4.58
CA ASP A 103 17.73 11.31 -4.19
C ASP A 103 17.02 11.03 -2.86
N MET A 104 16.64 9.77 -2.61
CA MET A 104 16.15 9.33 -1.30
C MET A 104 17.17 9.56 -0.19
N GLN A 105 18.45 9.25 -0.45
CA GLN A 105 19.52 9.51 0.50
C GLN A 105 19.72 11.02 0.72
N LYS A 106 19.72 11.84 -0.33
CA LYS A 106 19.79 13.31 -0.21
C LYS A 106 18.62 13.87 0.59
N SER A 107 17.39 13.45 0.28
CA SER A 107 16.18 13.86 0.99
C SER A 107 16.22 13.42 2.45
N SER A 108 16.78 12.23 2.71
CA SER A 108 17.00 11.74 4.07
C SER A 108 18.03 12.59 4.81
N SER A 109 19.21 12.81 4.23
CA SER A 109 20.24 13.66 4.83
C SER A 109 19.77 15.11 5.02
N ALA A 110 18.91 15.63 4.14
CA ALA A 110 18.30 16.95 4.30
C ALA A 110 17.30 16.99 5.47
N ALA A 111 16.56 15.92 5.72
CA ALA A 111 15.68 15.80 6.88
C ALA A 111 16.47 15.57 8.19
N GLU A 112 17.57 14.81 8.13
CA GLU A 112 18.50 14.60 9.24
C GLU A 112 19.35 15.84 9.55
N ASN A 113 19.62 16.69 8.55
CA ASN A 113 20.39 17.91 8.74
C ASN A 113 19.75 18.78 9.83
N TYR A 114 20.50 18.94 10.92
CA TYR A 114 20.09 19.60 12.18
C TYR A 114 19.50 21.01 12.01
N ALA A 115 19.70 21.65 10.85
CA ALA A 115 19.17 22.98 10.55
C ALA A 115 17.66 23.00 10.30
N LEU A 116 17.06 21.90 9.81
CA LEU A 116 15.61 21.86 9.50
C LEU A 116 14.79 21.15 10.58
N GLN A 117 15.40 20.26 11.41
CA GLN A 117 14.72 19.57 12.53
C GLN A 117 13.34 18.98 12.12
N ARG A 118 13.24 18.49 10.87
CA ARG A 118 12.01 18.01 10.25
C ARG A 118 11.98 16.48 10.26
N SER A 119 10.79 15.88 10.27
CA SER A 119 10.64 14.42 10.13
C SER A 119 10.22 14.07 8.71
N ALA A 120 10.66 12.92 8.22
CA ALA A 120 10.32 12.43 6.89
C ALA A 120 9.75 11.01 6.92
N LEU A 121 8.77 10.75 6.04
CA LEU A 121 8.21 9.45 5.74
C LEU A 121 8.56 9.11 4.28
N ILE A 122 9.34 8.06 4.08
CA ILE A 122 9.73 7.58 2.75
C ILE A 122 8.95 6.30 2.47
N ILE A 123 8.22 6.28 1.36
CA ILE A 123 7.41 5.14 0.94
C ILE A 123 8.07 4.48 -0.26
N VAL A 124 8.47 3.23 -0.10
CA VAL A 124 9.09 2.41 -1.17
C VAL A 124 8.11 1.36 -1.69
N GLU A 125 8.37 0.83 -2.89
CA GLU A 125 7.52 -0.18 -3.51
C GLU A 125 7.66 -1.53 -2.82
N SER A 126 8.89 -2.03 -2.67
CA SER A 126 9.16 -3.35 -2.13
C SER A 126 10.06 -3.34 -0.89
N ILE A 127 9.99 -4.45 -0.13
CA ILE A 127 10.88 -4.70 1.00
C ILE A 127 12.33 -4.87 0.52
N LYS A 128 12.54 -5.37 -0.71
CA LYS A 128 13.87 -5.50 -1.31
C LYS A 128 14.49 -4.13 -1.55
N ASP A 129 13.74 -3.18 -2.11
CA ASP A 129 14.21 -1.80 -2.30
C ASP A 129 14.61 -1.14 -0.99
N MET A 130 13.87 -1.44 0.08
CA MET A 130 14.19 -0.96 1.42
C MET A 130 15.54 -1.52 1.94
N GLN A 131 15.90 -2.76 1.57
CA GLN A 131 17.14 -3.42 2.00
C GLN A 131 18.33 -3.10 1.11
N GLU A 132 18.14 -3.12 -0.22
CA GLU A 132 19.20 -2.96 -1.22
C GLU A 132 19.68 -1.52 -1.35
N LYS A 133 18.79 -0.53 -1.19
CA LYS A 133 19.15 0.88 -1.43
C LYS A 133 20.01 1.50 -0.32
N ASN A 134 20.41 0.76 0.72
CA ASN A 134 21.21 1.25 1.86
C ASN A 134 20.71 2.61 2.41
N CYS A 135 19.42 2.93 2.26
CA CYS A 135 18.82 4.21 2.65
C CYS A 135 18.63 4.34 4.17
N VAL A 136 19.32 3.52 4.97
CA VAL A 136 18.99 3.25 6.36
C VAL A 136 20.26 3.39 7.19
N SER A 137 20.47 4.56 7.79
CA SER A 137 21.34 4.72 8.96
C SER A 137 20.68 4.04 10.19
N PRO A 138 21.38 3.80 11.30
CA PRO A 138 20.82 3.07 12.44
C PRO A 138 19.66 3.77 13.18
N LYS A 139 19.32 5.03 12.84
CA LYS A 139 18.16 5.75 13.40
C LYS A 139 16.86 5.57 12.61
N PHE A 140 16.91 4.89 11.48
CA PHE A 140 15.75 4.67 10.62
C PHE A 140 14.91 3.52 11.17
N TYR A 141 13.67 3.82 11.58
CA TYR A 141 12.75 2.78 12.02
C TYR A 141 12.24 2.05 10.79
N LYS A 142 12.70 0.82 10.60
CA LYS A 142 12.12 -0.08 9.61
C LYS A 142 10.74 -0.50 10.11
N PHE A 143 9.69 -0.05 9.43
CA PHE A 143 8.33 -0.51 9.72
C PHE A 143 8.09 -1.87 9.07
N ASP A 144 8.71 -2.92 9.62
CA ASP A 144 8.22 -4.27 9.36
C ASP A 144 6.93 -4.44 10.16
N ARG A 145 5.79 -4.50 9.46
CA ARG A 145 4.61 -5.17 10.01
C ARG A 145 4.95 -6.66 10.12
N VAL A 146 5.72 -7.04 11.12
CA VAL A 146 5.51 -8.36 11.70
C VAL A 146 4.16 -8.27 12.38
N TYR A 147 3.26 -9.19 12.06
CA TYR A 147 1.96 -9.42 12.70
C TYR A 147 2.14 -9.86 14.18
N THR A 148 3.09 -9.28 14.92
CA THR A 148 3.30 -9.51 16.34
C THR A 148 2.42 -8.54 17.11
N GLY A 149 1.13 -8.88 17.23
CA GLY A 149 0.19 -8.69 18.36
C GLY A 149 0.16 -7.41 19.23
N ASN A 150 1.12 -6.50 19.16
CA ASN A 150 1.18 -5.32 19.99
C ASN A 150 0.66 -4.13 19.18
N PRO A 151 -0.39 -3.44 19.64
CA PRO A 151 -0.75 -2.15 19.08
C PRO A 151 0.49 -1.26 19.25
N LEU A 152 1.06 -0.82 18.13
CA LEU A 152 2.09 0.19 18.16
C LEU A 152 1.51 1.40 18.91
N GLU A 153 2.03 1.65 20.10
CA GLU A 153 1.73 2.85 20.88
C GLU A 153 1.87 4.08 19.98
N GLU A 154 1.05 5.11 20.24
CA GLU A 154 0.99 6.36 19.49
C GLU A 154 2.36 7.06 19.43
N LYS A 155 3.22 6.60 18.52
CA LYS A 155 4.58 7.10 18.41
C LYS A 155 4.53 8.41 17.64
N LYS A 156 4.84 9.50 18.34
CA LYS A 156 5.04 10.82 17.73
C LYS A 156 6.43 10.89 17.12
N MET A 157 6.48 11.27 15.85
CA MET A 157 7.72 11.50 15.12
C MET A 157 8.51 12.63 15.77
N GLN A 158 9.76 12.32 16.09
CA GLN A 158 10.71 13.28 16.67
C GLN A 158 11.45 14.05 15.57
N PRO A 159 12.00 15.23 15.87
CA PRO A 159 12.84 15.97 14.94
C PRO A 159 14.01 15.13 14.40
N GLY A 160 14.23 15.15 13.09
CA GLY A 160 15.27 14.35 12.43
C GLY A 160 14.96 12.85 12.33
N GLU A 161 13.79 12.39 12.78
CA GLU A 161 13.37 11.00 12.63
C GLU A 161 12.88 10.76 11.19
N ILE A 162 13.44 9.71 10.58
CA ILE A 162 13.06 9.26 9.24
C ILE A 162 12.46 7.87 9.35
N LEU A 163 11.27 7.74 8.78
CA LEU A 163 10.55 6.47 8.72
C LEU A 163 10.51 5.98 7.28
N VAL A 164 11.02 4.77 7.04
CA VAL A 164 10.93 4.11 5.73
C VAL A 164 9.93 2.98 5.82
N THR A 165 8.99 2.95 4.89
CA THR A 165 7.92 1.96 4.89
C THR A 165 7.50 1.57 3.48
N THR A 166 6.88 0.41 3.31
CA THR A 166 6.19 0.07 2.06
C THR A 166 4.82 0.73 2.03
N ASN A 167 4.16 0.76 0.86
CA ASN A 167 2.79 1.30 0.73
C ASN A 167 1.79 0.72 1.78
N ILE A 168 1.99 -0.53 2.19
CA ILE A 168 1.13 -1.23 3.16
C ILE A 168 1.54 -0.95 4.61
N GLY A 169 2.83 -0.69 4.88
CA GLY A 169 3.32 -0.44 6.23
C GLY A 169 2.74 0.84 6.82
N GLY A 170 2.38 0.82 8.11
CA GLY A 170 1.74 1.95 8.79
C GLY A 170 0.31 2.30 8.32
N ARG A 171 -0.34 1.48 7.48
CA ARG A 171 -1.73 1.73 7.07
C ARG A 171 -2.68 1.61 8.26
N GLY A 172 -3.43 2.68 8.53
CA GLY A 172 -4.34 2.78 9.67
C GLY A 172 -3.70 3.34 10.94
N MET A 173 -2.40 3.68 10.90
CA MET A 173 -1.73 4.42 11.97
C MET A 173 -1.77 5.92 11.69
N ASP A 174 -1.97 6.72 12.73
CA ASP A 174 -1.67 8.14 12.69
C ASP A 174 -0.23 8.39 13.14
N LEU A 175 0.61 8.85 12.23
CA LEU A 175 1.98 9.27 12.56
C LEU A 175 1.88 10.66 13.17
N GLY A 176 1.65 10.71 14.47
CA GLY A 176 1.63 11.97 15.21
C GLY A 176 2.97 12.70 15.03
N ILE A 177 2.93 14.04 15.04
CA ILE A 177 4.16 14.86 15.01
C ILE A 177 4.29 15.64 16.31
N THR A 178 5.53 15.91 16.71
CA THR A 178 5.82 16.80 17.85
C THR A 178 5.69 18.28 17.46
N PRO A 179 5.48 19.20 18.41
CA PRO A 179 5.36 20.64 18.12
C PRO A 179 6.59 21.21 17.40
N VAL A 180 7.78 20.68 17.69
CA VAL A 180 9.02 21.08 17.01
C VAL A 180 8.93 20.76 15.51
N VAL A 181 8.51 19.54 15.16
CA VAL A 181 8.32 19.12 13.76
C VAL A 181 7.21 19.92 13.09
N GLU A 182 6.13 20.23 13.81
CA GLU A 182 5.03 21.05 13.30
C GLU A 182 5.50 22.46 12.90
N ASN A 183 6.29 23.11 13.76
CA ASN A 183 6.89 24.42 13.46
C ASN A 183 7.87 24.37 12.29
N ASN A 184 8.51 23.21 12.06
CA ASN A 184 9.44 22.98 10.96
C ASN A 184 8.76 22.43 9.69
N TYR A 185 7.65 23.04 9.29
CA TYR A 185 6.89 22.68 8.08
C TYR A 185 6.25 21.27 8.11
N GLY A 186 6.15 20.65 9.28
CA GLY A 186 5.46 19.38 9.52
C GLY A 186 6.10 18.16 8.85
N LEU A 187 5.35 17.07 8.71
CA LEU A 187 5.85 15.81 8.15
C LEU A 187 6.09 15.94 6.63
N PHE A 188 7.28 15.56 6.17
CA PHE A 188 7.57 15.40 4.75
C PHE A 188 7.23 13.97 4.30
N VAL A 189 6.53 13.80 3.18
CA VAL A 189 6.24 12.49 2.60
C VAL A 189 6.88 12.37 1.23
N LEU A 190 7.81 11.44 1.09
CA LEU A 190 8.45 11.09 -0.17
C LEU A 190 7.88 9.75 -0.67
N VAL A 191 7.34 9.75 -1.88
CA VAL A 191 6.92 8.52 -2.56
C VAL A 191 8.01 8.13 -3.55
N GLY A 192 8.63 6.99 -3.31
CA GLY A 192 9.86 6.56 -3.96
C GLY A 192 9.72 5.76 -5.25
N PHE A 193 8.50 5.60 -5.72
CA PHE A 193 8.17 4.77 -6.87
C PHE A 193 6.93 5.35 -7.53
N LEU A 194 6.82 5.16 -8.85
CA LEU A 194 5.61 5.50 -9.57
C LEU A 194 4.62 4.33 -9.42
N PRO A 195 3.45 4.51 -8.78
CA PRO A 195 2.50 3.43 -8.65
C PRO A 195 1.97 3.02 -10.04
N ALA A 196 2.25 1.78 -10.44
CA ALA A 196 1.72 1.23 -11.69
C ALA A 196 0.18 1.10 -11.63
N ASP A 197 -0.44 1.12 -12.81
CA ASP A 197 -1.84 0.75 -13.08
C ASP A 197 -3.00 1.73 -12.76
N ARG A 198 -4.20 1.30 -13.18
CA ARG A 198 -5.53 1.83 -12.82
C ARG A 198 -5.73 1.75 -11.31
N GLY A 199 -5.32 2.80 -10.62
CA GLY A 199 -5.39 2.90 -9.16
C GLY A 199 -4.22 3.66 -8.55
N GLY A 200 -3.16 3.94 -9.34
CA GLY A 200 -1.97 4.64 -8.86
C GLY A 200 -2.27 5.98 -8.18
N LYS A 201 -3.17 6.77 -8.76
CA LYS A 201 -3.62 8.04 -8.14
C LYS A 201 -4.19 7.86 -6.73
N ARG A 202 -4.90 6.76 -6.44
CA ARG A 202 -5.42 6.50 -5.09
C ARG A 202 -4.29 6.19 -4.12
N VAL A 203 -3.26 5.49 -4.58
CA VAL A 203 -2.08 5.16 -3.78
C VAL A 203 -1.32 6.45 -3.44
N GLU A 204 -1.09 7.32 -4.41
CA GLU A 204 -0.47 8.64 -4.21
C GLU A 204 -1.28 9.50 -3.23
N GLU A 205 -2.59 9.62 -3.45
CA GLU A 205 -3.48 10.41 -2.57
C GLU A 205 -3.50 9.86 -1.14
N GLN A 206 -3.40 8.54 -0.96
CA GLN A 206 -3.29 7.90 0.35
C GLN A 206 -1.93 8.14 1.01
N ALA A 207 -0.85 8.06 0.23
CA ALA A 207 0.50 8.38 0.68
C ALA A 207 0.59 9.83 1.17
N PHE A 208 0.22 10.80 0.33
CA PHE A 208 0.22 12.22 0.70
C PHE A 208 -0.86 12.57 1.75
N GLY A 209 -1.88 11.72 1.92
CA GLY A 209 -2.85 11.81 3.01
C GLY A 209 -2.30 11.43 4.39
N ARG A 210 -1.06 10.92 4.46
CA ARG A 210 -0.35 10.66 5.73
C ARG A 210 0.25 11.93 6.35
N THR A 211 0.30 13.05 5.61
CA THR A 211 0.75 14.36 6.10
C THR A 211 -0.36 15.42 6.04
N ALA A 212 -0.12 16.57 6.66
CA ALA A 212 -1.03 17.72 6.72
C ALA A 212 -2.43 17.35 7.26
N ARG A 213 -2.46 16.59 8.37
CA ARG A 213 -3.69 16.23 9.10
C ARG A 213 -4.04 17.34 10.11
N CYS A 214 -5.33 17.53 10.36
CA CYS A 214 -5.85 18.49 11.34
C CYS A 214 -5.18 19.88 11.25
N GLY A 215 -5.21 20.49 10.06
CA GLY A 215 -4.69 21.85 9.84
C GLY A 215 -3.16 22.01 9.90
N ARG A 216 -2.43 20.97 10.30
CA ARG A 216 -0.96 21.01 10.40
C ARG A 216 -0.32 21.21 9.03
N PRO A 217 0.83 21.91 8.95
CA PRO A 217 1.62 21.97 7.74
C PRO A 217 2.15 20.59 7.36
N GLY A 218 2.41 20.40 6.08
CA GLY A 218 3.03 19.19 5.58
C GLY A 218 3.37 19.35 4.11
N SER A 219 4.33 18.57 3.64
CA SER A 219 4.65 18.56 2.21
C SER A 219 4.88 17.15 1.70
N GLY A 220 4.77 16.98 0.40
CA GLY A 220 5.13 15.71 -0.23
C GLY A 220 5.71 15.87 -1.61
N MET A 221 6.44 14.84 -2.03
CA MET A 221 7.14 14.73 -3.29
C MET A 221 6.96 13.31 -3.84
N LEU A 222 6.89 13.21 -5.17
CA LEU A 222 6.89 11.97 -5.94
C LEU A 222 8.18 11.94 -6.76
#